data_AF-A0A0F9IGX2-F1
#
_entry.id   AF-A0A0F9IGX2-F1
#
_cell.length_a   1.000
_cell.length_b   1.000
_cell.length_c   1.000
_cell.angle_alpha   90.00
_cell.angle_beta   90.00
_cell.angle_gamma   90.00
#
_symmetry.space_group_name_H-M   'P 1'
#
loop_
_entity.id
_entity.type
_entity.pdbx_description
1 polymer ?
#
loop_
_entity_poly.entity_id
_entity_poly.type
_entity_poly.pdbx_seq_one_letter_code
_entity_poly.pdbx_strand_id
1 'polypeptide(L)'
;AEVCAREAKTIHRLLEPVSSNKDGKLTFRFNRHEGNQLEYDLVIVDEVSMVDTPLMASLFRAIGPKTSVVLVGDHNQLPPVGPGAVLRDLVFDPVCPVTVLTEVVRQAGELERNTSAILDGVALQTASRVSNNVELHPWYVIPVQNDQLPAFLVQAMRDLIPHRTIGECGIDPLWDIQILTPQHNGETGTKALNRALQELRQQQLGNPPPPAPKKPTDASRPLVGDKVIWTKNDYDLDLMNGTIGLVLAKRGSAETPYRQLSTACEHCDPPWA
;
A
#
# COMPACT_ATOMS: atom_id res chain seq x y z
N ALA A 1 -13.84 5.09 5.94
CA ALA A 1 -15.04 4.82 6.76
C ALA A 1 -14.88 5.30 8.20
N GLU A 2 -13.72 5.11 8.84
CA GLU A 2 -13.52 5.41 10.27
C GLU A 2 -13.64 6.89 10.67
N VAL A 3 -13.16 7.83 9.84
CA VAL A 3 -13.16 9.27 10.21
C VAL A 3 -14.53 9.94 10.01
N CYS A 4 -15.27 9.53 8.98
CA CYS A 4 -16.57 10.14 8.64
C CYS A 4 -17.79 9.37 9.18
N ALA A 5 -17.56 8.26 9.92
CA ALA A 5 -18.59 7.37 10.46
C ALA A 5 -19.65 6.91 9.43
N ARG A 6 -19.25 6.85 8.15
CA ARG A 6 -20.09 6.42 7.02
C ARG A 6 -19.35 5.37 6.21
N GLU A 7 -20.11 4.46 5.61
CA GLU A 7 -19.57 3.47 4.69
C GLU A 7 -18.92 4.19 3.49
N ALA A 8 -17.72 3.78 3.13
CA ALA A 8 -16.98 4.30 1.99
C ALA A 8 -16.69 3.15 1.01
N LYS A 9 -16.68 3.46 -0.28
CA LYS A 9 -16.41 2.50 -1.36
C LYS A 9 -15.29 3.04 -2.23
N THR A 10 -14.52 2.12 -2.83
CA THR A 10 -13.61 2.52 -3.92
C THR A 10 -14.43 3.05 -5.10
N ILE A 11 -13.85 3.94 -5.92
CA ILE A 11 -14.53 4.47 -7.12
C ILE A 11 -15.01 3.32 -8.01
N HIS A 12 -14.19 2.27 -8.18
CA HIS A 12 -14.57 1.09 -8.94
C HIS A 12 -15.85 0.45 -8.40
N ARG A 13 -15.93 0.17 -7.10
CA ARG A 13 -17.14 -0.42 -6.48
C ARG A 13 -18.34 0.51 -6.55
N LEU A 14 -18.13 1.82 -6.38
CA LEU A 14 -19.18 2.84 -6.52
C LEU A 14 -19.78 2.83 -7.94
N LEU A 15 -18.93 2.61 -8.95
CA LEU A 15 -19.34 2.57 -10.35
C LEU A 15 -19.91 1.23 -10.82
N GLU A 16 -19.96 0.22 -9.94
CA GLU A 16 -20.56 -1.09 -10.18
C GLU A 16 -19.98 -1.75 -11.46
N PRO A 17 -18.74 -2.26 -11.42
CA PRO A 17 -18.07 -2.79 -12.59
C PRO A 17 -18.72 -4.10 -13.02
N VAL A 18 -19.08 -4.19 -14.30
CA VAL A 18 -19.69 -5.37 -14.91
C VAL A 18 -18.74 -5.93 -15.95
N SER A 19 -18.39 -7.20 -15.77
CA SER A 19 -17.67 -7.97 -16.78
C SER A 19 -18.67 -8.77 -17.62
N SER A 20 -18.59 -8.64 -18.94
CA SER A 20 -19.39 -9.42 -19.87
C SER A 20 -18.46 -10.15 -20.83
N ASN A 21 -18.63 -11.46 -20.93
CA ASN A 21 -17.97 -12.28 -21.92
C ASN A 21 -18.93 -12.49 -23.10
N LYS A 22 -18.85 -11.61 -24.11
CA LYS A 22 -19.56 -11.78 -25.38
C LYS A 22 -18.52 -12.07 -26.46
N ASP A 23 -18.77 -13.11 -27.26
CA ASP A 23 -17.94 -13.51 -28.39
C ASP A 23 -16.46 -13.81 -28.04
N GLY A 24 -16.21 -14.31 -26.82
CA GLY A 24 -14.85 -14.62 -26.35
C GLY A 24 -13.99 -13.41 -26.01
N LYS A 25 -14.56 -12.18 -26.07
CA LYS A 25 -13.90 -10.96 -25.60
C LYS A 25 -14.47 -10.57 -24.25
N LEU A 26 -13.60 -10.56 -23.24
CA LEU A 26 -13.92 -10.01 -21.93
C LEU A 26 -14.01 -8.49 -22.06
N THR A 27 -15.21 -7.95 -21.87
CA THR A 27 -15.46 -6.51 -21.88
C THR A 27 -15.75 -6.04 -20.47
N PHE A 28 -15.03 -5.00 -20.04
CA PHE A 28 -15.27 -4.31 -18.78
C PHE A 28 -16.04 -3.01 -19.05
N ARG A 29 -17.11 -2.80 -18.30
CA ARG A 29 -17.88 -1.55 -18.30
C ARG A 29 -18.36 -1.23 -16.90
N PHE A 30 -18.65 0.03 -16.63
CA PHE A 30 -19.33 0.45 -15.41
C PHE A 30 -20.84 0.47 -15.63
N ASN A 31 -21.61 -0.01 -14.64
CA ASN A 31 -23.08 0.06 -14.68
C ASN A 31 -23.57 1.49 -14.40
N ARG A 32 -22.79 2.26 -13.63
CA ARG A 32 -23.02 3.70 -13.41
C ARG A 32 -22.34 4.51 -14.50
N HIS A 33 -23.11 5.38 -15.15
CA HIS A 33 -22.73 6.14 -16.35
C HIS A 33 -23.79 7.22 -16.63
N GLU A 34 -23.67 7.93 -17.75
CA GLU A 34 -24.57 9.05 -18.10
C GLU A 34 -26.06 8.66 -18.19
N GLY A 35 -26.36 7.41 -18.60
CA GLY A 35 -27.73 6.88 -18.67
C GLY A 35 -28.24 6.23 -17.38
N ASN A 36 -27.37 6.06 -16.37
CA ASN A 36 -27.69 5.48 -15.06
C ASN A 36 -26.75 6.11 -14.03
N GLN A 37 -27.11 7.32 -13.60
CA GLN A 37 -26.27 8.15 -12.74
C GLN A 37 -26.26 7.64 -11.29
N LEU A 38 -25.35 8.19 -10.50
CA LEU A 38 -25.26 8.00 -9.08
C LEU A 38 -26.37 8.79 -8.37
N GLU A 39 -27.08 8.14 -7.46
CA GLU A 39 -28.20 8.73 -6.70
C GLU A 39 -27.69 9.33 -5.38
N TYR A 40 -26.76 10.27 -5.47
CA TYR A 40 -26.23 11.01 -4.31
C TYR A 40 -26.32 12.52 -4.53
N ASP A 41 -26.64 13.26 -3.47
CA ASP A 41 -26.58 14.73 -3.48
C ASP A 41 -25.13 15.24 -3.35
N LEU A 42 -24.26 14.47 -2.69
CA LEU A 42 -22.85 14.80 -2.45
C LEU A 42 -21.98 13.55 -2.60
N VAL A 43 -20.95 13.64 -3.44
CA VAL A 43 -19.89 12.64 -3.58
C VAL A 43 -18.57 13.25 -3.12
N ILE A 44 -17.95 12.65 -2.11
CA ILE A 44 -16.61 13.02 -1.63
C ILE A 44 -15.65 11.93 -2.08
N VAL A 45 -14.60 12.32 -2.80
CA VAL A 45 -13.54 11.43 -3.24
C VAL A 45 -12.27 11.80 -2.52
N ASP A 46 -11.73 10.86 -1.76
CA ASP A 46 -10.45 10.99 -1.07
C ASP A 46 -9.32 10.33 -1.88
N GLU A 47 -8.07 10.66 -1.57
CA GLU A 47 -6.87 10.16 -2.27
C GLU A 47 -6.90 10.35 -3.80
N VAL A 48 -7.43 11.50 -4.26
CA VAL A 48 -7.62 11.80 -5.70
C VAL A 48 -6.31 11.89 -6.47
N SER A 49 -5.19 12.14 -5.79
CA SER A 49 -3.83 12.11 -6.34
C SER A 49 -3.49 10.78 -7.02
N MET A 50 -4.12 9.68 -6.61
CA MET A 50 -3.92 8.35 -7.19
C MET A 50 -4.91 8.01 -8.33
N VAL A 51 -5.85 8.91 -8.66
CA VAL A 51 -6.90 8.65 -9.65
C VAL A 51 -6.45 9.10 -11.04
N ASP A 52 -6.44 8.16 -11.98
CA ASP A 52 -6.08 8.42 -13.38
C ASP A 52 -7.23 9.07 -14.18
N THR A 53 -6.89 9.59 -15.36
CA THR A 53 -7.85 10.29 -16.22
C THR A 53 -9.04 9.40 -16.65
N PRO A 54 -8.84 8.14 -17.09
CA PRO A 54 -9.95 7.26 -17.48
C PRO A 54 -10.94 6.96 -16.35
N LEU A 55 -10.45 6.72 -15.12
CA LEU A 55 -11.31 6.45 -13.97
C LEU A 55 -12.05 7.72 -13.55
N MET A 56 -11.36 8.87 -13.54
CA MET A 56 -12.00 10.15 -13.25
C MET A 56 -13.10 10.49 -14.28
N ALA A 57 -12.84 10.30 -15.57
CA ALA A 57 -13.84 10.52 -16.61
C ALA A 57 -15.05 9.60 -16.44
N SER A 58 -14.81 8.33 -16.05
CA SER A 58 -15.88 7.37 -15.75
C SER A 58 -16.72 7.81 -14.55
N LEU A 59 -16.06 8.33 -13.49
CA LEU A 59 -16.75 8.90 -12.34
C LEU A 59 -17.65 10.07 -12.75
N PHE A 60 -17.10 11.09 -13.42
CA PHE A 60 -17.88 12.27 -13.81
C PHE A 60 -19.02 11.98 -14.78
N ARG A 61 -18.89 10.98 -15.66
CA ARG A 61 -20.02 10.51 -16.49
C ARG A 61 -21.17 9.95 -15.66
N ALA A 62 -20.88 9.40 -14.48
CA ALA A 62 -21.88 8.87 -13.57
C ALA A 62 -22.44 9.93 -12.60
N ILE A 63 -21.90 11.14 -12.56
CA ILE A 63 -22.38 12.23 -11.69
C ILE A 63 -23.59 12.92 -12.33
N GLY A 64 -24.66 13.07 -11.55
CA GLY A 64 -25.88 13.74 -11.98
C GLY A 64 -25.82 15.26 -11.87
N PRO A 65 -26.71 16.00 -12.58
CA PRO A 65 -26.71 17.46 -12.58
C PRO A 65 -27.05 18.10 -11.22
N LYS A 66 -27.58 17.32 -10.27
CA LYS A 66 -27.91 17.76 -8.90
C LYS A 66 -26.87 17.32 -7.86
N THR A 67 -25.84 16.59 -8.28
CA THR A 67 -24.84 16.03 -7.39
C THR A 67 -23.66 17.00 -7.25
N SER A 68 -23.32 17.36 -6.03
CA SER A 68 -22.07 18.08 -5.73
C SER A 68 -20.90 17.11 -5.58
N VAL A 69 -19.72 17.48 -6.05
CA VAL A 69 -18.51 16.67 -5.95
C VAL A 69 -17.43 17.43 -5.20
N VAL A 70 -16.82 16.77 -4.21
CA VAL A 70 -15.66 17.27 -3.48
C VAL A 70 -14.50 16.31 -3.72
N LEU A 71 -13.40 16.83 -4.25
CA LEU A 71 -12.17 16.08 -4.50
C LEU A 71 -11.14 16.45 -3.44
N VAL A 72 -10.57 15.45 -2.78
CA VAL A 72 -9.58 15.60 -1.71
C VAL A 72 -8.37 14.74 -2.04
N GLY A 73 -7.17 15.29 -1.88
CA GLY A 73 -5.92 14.57 -2.07
C GLY A 73 -4.70 15.48 -1.95
N ASP A 74 -3.52 14.89 -2.03
CA ASP A 74 -2.24 15.62 -1.97
C ASP A 74 -1.61 15.74 -3.36
N HIS A 75 -1.56 16.96 -3.89
CA HIS A 75 -0.98 17.26 -5.20
C HIS A 75 0.53 16.97 -5.30
N ASN A 76 1.22 16.84 -4.16
CA ASN A 76 2.65 16.51 -4.07
C ASN A 76 2.92 14.99 -3.94
N GLN A 77 1.88 14.17 -3.81
CA GLN A 77 2.03 12.71 -3.80
C GLN A 77 2.49 12.19 -5.18
N LEU A 78 2.91 10.92 -5.20
CA LEU A 78 3.20 10.20 -6.44
C LEU A 78 1.98 10.24 -7.39
N PRO A 79 2.23 10.40 -8.70
CA PRO A 79 1.15 10.42 -9.69
C PRO A 79 0.45 9.05 -9.80
N PRO A 80 -0.74 9.01 -10.42
CA PRO A 80 -1.40 7.76 -10.74
C PRO A 80 -0.50 6.82 -11.56
N VAL A 81 -0.72 5.51 -11.42
CA VAL A 81 -0.07 4.51 -12.28
C VAL A 81 -0.60 4.59 -13.71
N GLY A 82 -1.89 4.91 -13.86
CA GLY A 82 -2.52 5.17 -15.14
C GLY A 82 -2.19 6.56 -15.70
N PRO A 83 -2.69 6.89 -16.90
CA PRO A 83 -2.33 8.13 -17.57
C PRO A 83 -2.98 9.38 -16.96
N GLY A 84 -2.19 10.45 -16.91
CA GLY A 84 -2.58 11.80 -16.48
C GLY A 84 -2.53 12.01 -14.97
N ALA A 85 -2.65 13.27 -14.55
CA ALA A 85 -2.50 13.69 -13.15
C ALA A 85 -3.58 14.70 -12.78
N VAL A 86 -4.85 14.26 -12.81
CA VAL A 86 -6.03 15.13 -12.73
C VAL A 86 -5.96 16.11 -11.55
N LEU A 87 -5.64 15.63 -10.34
CA LEU A 87 -5.59 16.52 -9.16
C LEU A 87 -4.56 17.63 -9.34
N ARG A 88 -3.36 17.29 -9.84
CA ARG A 88 -2.27 18.25 -10.04
C ARG A 88 -2.67 19.29 -11.10
N ASP A 89 -3.30 18.84 -12.19
CA ASP A 89 -3.77 19.71 -13.26
C ASP A 89 -4.86 20.66 -12.75
N LEU A 90 -5.82 20.18 -11.93
CA LEU A 90 -6.86 21.01 -11.31
C LEU A 90 -6.31 22.04 -10.32
N VAL A 91 -5.22 21.71 -9.60
CA VAL A 91 -4.57 22.66 -8.68
C VAL A 91 -3.78 23.71 -9.47
N PHE A 92 -3.17 23.34 -10.60
CA PHE A 92 -2.35 24.24 -11.42
C PHE A 92 -3.20 25.17 -12.30
N ASP A 93 -4.24 24.65 -12.95
CA ASP A 93 -5.18 25.41 -13.80
C ASP A 93 -6.63 25.14 -13.35
N PRO A 94 -7.10 25.84 -12.30
CA PRO A 94 -8.39 25.55 -11.69
C PRO A 94 -9.57 25.88 -12.60
N VAL A 95 -10.32 24.85 -12.98
CA VAL A 95 -11.64 24.99 -13.65
C VAL A 95 -12.82 24.94 -12.67
N CYS A 96 -12.52 24.75 -11.38
CA CYS A 96 -13.47 24.71 -10.28
C CYS A 96 -12.85 25.36 -9.02
N PRO A 97 -13.63 25.64 -7.97
CA PRO A 97 -13.08 26.15 -6.71
C PRO A 97 -12.05 25.17 -6.12
N VAL A 98 -10.84 25.68 -5.88
CA VAL A 98 -9.73 24.93 -5.28
C VAL A 98 -9.29 25.62 -4.00
N THR A 99 -8.99 24.83 -2.98
CA THR A 99 -8.40 25.31 -1.72
C THR A 99 -7.25 24.38 -1.36
N VAL A 100 -6.06 24.97 -1.17
CA VAL A 100 -4.87 24.25 -0.71
C VAL A 100 -4.69 24.54 0.76
N LEU A 101 -4.70 23.49 1.59
CA LEU A 101 -4.44 23.60 3.02
C LEU A 101 -2.93 23.64 3.25
N THR A 102 -2.44 24.67 3.96
CA THR A 102 -1.01 24.92 4.18
C THR A 102 -0.55 24.70 5.61
N GLU A 103 -1.50 24.56 6.56
CA GLU A 103 -1.20 24.37 7.98
C GLU A 103 -1.24 22.89 8.36
N VAL A 104 -0.15 22.38 8.94
CA VAL A 104 -0.05 20.99 9.42
C VAL A 104 -0.41 20.93 10.89
N VAL A 105 -1.53 20.27 11.22
CA VAL A 105 -2.04 20.17 12.59
C VAL A 105 -1.76 18.80 13.23
N ARG A 106 -1.57 17.73 12.43
CA ARG A 106 -1.50 16.33 12.92
C ARG A 106 -0.14 15.94 13.53
N GLN A 107 0.97 16.42 12.98
CA GLN A 107 2.31 15.92 13.29
C GLN A 107 3.33 17.07 13.28
N ALA A 108 3.17 18.03 14.20
CA ALA A 108 4.18 19.05 14.41
C ALA A 108 5.51 18.40 14.84
N GLY A 109 6.60 18.58 14.08
CA GLY A 109 7.89 17.99 14.46
C GLY A 109 8.96 17.88 13.37
N GLU A 110 9.83 16.88 13.52
CA GLU A 110 10.96 16.63 12.60
C GLU A 110 10.52 15.96 11.28
N LEU A 111 9.50 15.10 11.30
CA LEU A 111 8.99 14.43 10.09
C LEU A 111 8.36 15.42 9.11
N GLU A 112 7.51 16.31 9.60
CA GLU A 112 6.92 17.40 8.81
C GLU A 112 8.00 18.24 8.12
N ARG A 113 8.99 18.72 8.89
CA ARG A 113 10.12 19.49 8.36
C ARG A 113 10.87 18.76 7.25
N ASN A 114 11.09 17.46 7.42
CA ASN A 114 11.78 16.65 6.42
C ASN A 114 10.92 16.47 5.15
N THR A 115 9.62 16.19 5.30
CA THR A 115 8.70 16.09 4.16
C THR A 115 8.65 17.40 3.37
N SER A 116 8.58 18.55 4.02
CA SER A 116 8.64 19.86 3.34
C SER A 116 9.98 20.08 2.64
N ALA A 117 11.11 19.76 3.29
CA ALA A 117 12.44 19.91 2.69
C ALA A 117 12.62 19.07 1.42
N ILE A 118 12.03 17.85 1.38
CA ILE A 118 12.08 16.99 0.19
C ILE A 118 11.40 17.67 -1.01
N LEU A 119 10.34 18.45 -0.81
CA LEU A 119 9.67 19.19 -1.88
C LEU A 119 10.57 20.28 -2.48
N ASP A 120 11.48 20.84 -1.67
CA ASP A 120 12.51 21.79 -2.10
C ASP A 120 13.78 21.10 -2.64
N GLY A 121 13.77 19.77 -2.77
CA GLY A 121 14.92 18.99 -3.24
C GLY A 121 16.03 18.82 -2.18
N VAL A 122 15.72 19.05 -0.91
CA VAL A 122 16.67 18.96 0.20
C VAL A 122 16.38 17.71 1.03
N ALA A 123 17.37 16.82 1.14
CA ALA A 123 17.39 15.80 2.18
C ALA A 123 18.09 16.38 3.41
N LEU A 124 17.37 16.51 4.53
CA LEU A 124 17.98 16.95 5.79
C LEU A 124 19.05 15.93 6.26
N GLN A 125 19.76 16.24 7.35
CA GLN A 125 20.72 15.33 8.02
C GLN A 125 20.11 14.78 9.31
N THR A 126 20.41 13.52 9.67
CA THR A 126 19.85 12.79 10.83
C THR A 126 19.47 13.71 12.00
N ALA A 127 18.22 13.61 12.48
CA ALA A 127 17.68 14.52 13.48
C ALA A 127 18.50 14.59 14.77
N SER A 128 18.19 15.56 15.63
CA SER A 128 18.70 15.56 17.01
C SER A 128 18.10 14.44 17.86
N ARG A 129 18.78 14.05 18.95
CA ARG A 129 18.31 13.02 19.89
C ARG A 129 17.06 13.47 20.64
N VAL A 130 16.16 12.53 20.93
CA VAL A 130 14.90 12.82 21.65
C VAL A 130 15.06 12.68 23.18
N SER A 131 16.00 11.86 23.65
CA SER A 131 16.23 11.61 25.07
C SER A 131 17.72 11.41 25.38
N ASN A 132 18.15 11.85 26.56
CA ASN A 132 19.52 11.64 27.03
C ASN A 132 19.82 10.18 27.40
N ASN A 133 18.79 9.36 27.64
CA ASN A 133 18.96 7.97 28.11
C ASN A 133 18.84 6.92 27.00
N VAL A 134 18.38 7.30 25.81
CA VAL A 134 18.24 6.40 24.66
C VAL A 134 18.72 7.14 23.42
N GLU A 135 19.71 6.60 22.71
CA GLU A 135 20.26 7.19 21.46
C GLU A 135 19.32 6.97 20.26
N LEU A 136 18.04 7.32 20.41
CA LEU A 136 17.07 7.27 19.33
C LEU A 136 16.81 8.67 18.76
N HIS A 137 16.81 8.71 17.44
CA HIS A 137 16.49 9.88 16.64
C HIS A 137 15.14 9.62 15.96
N PRO A 138 14.27 10.66 15.79
CA PRO A 138 13.00 10.50 15.09
C PRO A 138 13.16 10.06 13.64
N TRP A 139 14.31 10.38 13.04
CA TRP A 139 14.61 10.05 11.66
C TRP A 139 16.14 9.99 11.44
N TYR A 140 16.56 9.12 10.51
CA TYR A 140 17.96 8.87 10.17
C TYR A 140 18.17 9.01 8.66
N VAL A 141 19.27 9.65 8.25
CA VAL A 141 19.86 9.51 6.91
C VAL A 141 21.19 8.81 7.09
N ILE A 142 21.32 7.66 6.43
CA ILE A 142 22.52 6.83 6.50
C ILE A 142 23.12 6.80 5.10
N PRO A 143 24.25 7.48 4.86
CA PRO A 143 24.94 7.40 3.58
C PRO A 143 25.58 6.02 3.43
N VAL A 144 25.21 5.29 2.38
CA VAL A 144 25.74 3.96 2.08
C VAL A 144 26.17 3.94 0.62
N GLN A 145 27.33 3.35 0.33
CA GLN A 145 27.78 3.14 -1.05
C GLN A 145 26.91 2.07 -1.72
N ASN A 146 26.62 2.24 -3.02
CA ASN A 146 25.66 1.37 -3.73
C ASN A 146 26.03 -0.12 -3.70
N ASP A 147 27.32 -0.44 -3.76
CA ASP A 147 27.86 -1.80 -3.69
C ASP A 147 27.76 -2.41 -2.28
N GLN A 148 27.71 -1.59 -1.25
CA GLN A 148 27.56 -2.00 0.16
C GLN A 148 26.10 -2.06 0.61
N LEU A 149 25.20 -1.41 -0.14
CA LEU A 149 23.78 -1.28 0.22
C LEU A 149 23.07 -2.61 0.49
N PRO A 150 23.23 -3.68 -0.31
CA PRO A 150 22.59 -4.97 -0.03
C PRO A 150 23.03 -5.56 1.32
N ALA A 151 24.34 -5.56 1.60
CA ALA A 151 24.89 -6.09 2.84
C ALA A 151 24.43 -5.26 4.05
N PHE A 152 24.41 -3.93 3.90
CA PHE A 152 23.92 -3.02 4.92
C PHE A 152 22.44 -3.29 5.26
N LEU A 153 21.57 -3.44 4.26
CA LEU A 153 20.15 -3.72 4.48
C LEU A 153 19.93 -5.05 5.21
N VAL A 154 20.65 -6.10 4.82
CA VAL A 154 20.56 -7.40 5.50
C VAL A 154 20.98 -7.28 6.96
N GLN A 155 22.07 -6.56 7.24
CA GLN A 155 22.54 -6.34 8.60
C GLN A 155 21.53 -5.50 9.41
N ALA A 156 21.03 -4.40 8.85
CA ALA A 156 20.03 -3.56 9.51
C ALA A 156 18.74 -4.35 9.85
N MET A 157 18.28 -5.21 8.94
CA MET A 157 17.13 -6.10 9.20
C MET A 157 17.43 -7.11 10.32
N ARG A 158 18.64 -7.67 10.35
CA ARG A 158 19.08 -8.56 11.43
C ARG A 158 19.25 -7.87 12.77
N ASP A 159 19.49 -6.58 12.79
CA ASP A 159 19.60 -5.83 14.05
C ASP A 159 18.22 -5.36 14.53
N LEU A 160 17.30 -5.06 13.60
CA LEU A 160 15.96 -4.54 13.88
C LEU A 160 14.94 -5.63 14.27
N ILE A 161 15.03 -6.83 13.67
CA ILE A 161 14.01 -7.89 13.79
C ILE A 161 14.18 -8.78 15.04
N PRO A 162 15.39 -9.17 15.46
CA PRO A 162 15.61 -10.08 16.60
C PRO A 162 15.82 -9.37 17.94
N HIS A 163 16.11 -8.07 17.97
CA HIS A 163 16.59 -7.40 19.17
C HIS A 163 15.77 -6.16 19.53
N ARG A 164 15.13 -6.24 20.72
CA ARG A 164 14.66 -5.15 21.60
C ARG A 164 13.21 -4.64 21.53
N THR A 165 12.33 -5.09 20.65
CA THR A 165 11.06 -4.35 20.48
C THR A 165 9.83 -4.90 21.22
N ILE A 166 9.76 -6.19 21.55
CA ILE A 166 8.59 -6.74 22.24
C ILE A 166 8.62 -6.44 23.77
N GLY A 167 9.81 -6.34 24.38
CA GLY A 167 9.96 -6.18 25.84
C GLY A 167 10.16 -4.75 26.35
N GLU A 168 10.85 -3.87 25.61
CA GLU A 168 11.21 -2.52 26.07
C GLU A 168 10.35 -1.40 25.46
N CYS A 169 9.83 -1.60 24.23
CA CYS A 169 9.09 -0.57 23.48
C CYS A 169 7.66 -0.98 23.08
N GLY A 170 7.27 -2.26 23.20
CA GLY A 170 5.94 -2.74 22.82
C GLY A 170 5.64 -2.71 21.32
N ILE A 171 6.68 -2.78 20.48
CA ILE A 171 6.58 -2.77 19.01
C ILE A 171 6.67 -4.22 18.52
N ASP A 172 5.71 -4.65 17.72
CA ASP A 172 5.76 -5.90 16.96
C ASP A 172 6.51 -5.66 15.64
N PRO A 173 7.73 -6.23 15.45
CA PRO A 173 8.51 -6.00 14.23
C PRO A 173 7.79 -6.41 12.94
N LEU A 174 6.78 -7.28 13.01
CA LEU A 174 6.05 -7.73 11.85
C LEU A 174 4.94 -6.77 11.43
N TRP A 175 4.25 -6.19 12.41
CA TRP A 175 3.04 -5.41 12.17
C TRP A 175 3.27 -3.90 12.26
N ASP A 176 4.19 -3.48 13.12
CA ASP A 176 4.44 -2.07 13.42
C ASP A 176 5.60 -1.49 12.60
N ILE A 177 6.36 -2.32 11.88
CA ILE A 177 7.46 -1.89 11.01
C ILE A 177 7.14 -2.21 9.56
N GLN A 178 7.26 -1.20 8.70
CA GLN A 178 7.14 -1.34 7.25
C GLN A 178 8.46 -0.97 6.57
N ILE A 179 8.96 -1.88 5.73
CA ILE A 179 10.12 -1.63 4.87
C ILE A 179 9.61 -1.23 3.49
N LEU A 180 10.14 -0.14 2.93
CA LEU A 180 9.80 0.39 1.62
C LEU A 180 11.05 0.43 0.75
N THR A 181 10.93 0.03 -0.52
CA THR A 181 11.99 0.12 -1.52
C THR A 181 11.38 0.56 -2.86
N PRO A 182 12.08 1.39 -3.66
CA PRO A 182 11.54 1.92 -4.91
C PRO A 182 11.49 0.88 -6.05
N GLN A 183 12.07 -0.30 -5.87
CA GLN A 183 12.22 -1.30 -6.93
C GLN A 183 11.67 -2.66 -6.52
N HIS A 184 11.13 -3.41 -7.48
CA HIS A 184 10.70 -4.81 -7.25
C HIS A 184 11.83 -5.83 -7.42
N ASN A 185 12.73 -5.59 -8.38
CA ASN A 185 13.80 -6.51 -8.75
C ASN A 185 15.16 -5.92 -8.34
N GLY A 186 16.21 -6.74 -8.39
CA GLY A 186 17.55 -6.37 -7.94
C GLY A 186 17.78 -6.73 -6.47
N GLU A 187 19.02 -6.59 -6.02
CA GLU A 187 19.47 -7.02 -4.68
C GLU A 187 18.83 -6.21 -3.54
N THR A 188 18.36 -5.00 -3.83
CA THR A 188 17.68 -4.10 -2.90
C THR A 188 16.18 -3.97 -3.19
N GLY A 189 15.67 -4.74 -4.15
CA GLY A 189 14.26 -4.73 -4.53
C GLY A 189 13.38 -5.58 -3.60
N THR A 190 12.06 -5.40 -3.70
CA THR A 190 11.10 -6.06 -2.79
C THR A 190 11.29 -7.58 -2.73
N LYS A 191 11.62 -8.24 -3.84
CA LYS A 191 11.77 -9.70 -3.89
C LYS A 191 12.97 -10.21 -3.10
N ALA A 192 14.13 -9.55 -3.25
CA ALA A 192 15.35 -9.91 -2.52
C ALA A 192 15.21 -9.60 -1.03
N LEU A 193 14.61 -8.46 -0.68
CA LEU A 193 14.34 -8.09 0.71
C LEU A 193 13.32 -9.03 1.36
N ASN A 194 12.19 -9.32 0.72
CA ASN A 194 11.20 -10.28 1.22
C ASN A 194 11.84 -11.66 1.46
N ARG A 195 12.73 -12.09 0.57
CA ARG A 195 13.46 -13.35 0.73
C ARG A 195 14.34 -13.36 1.98
N ALA A 196 15.16 -12.33 2.18
CA ALA A 196 16.02 -12.23 3.35
C ALA A 196 15.21 -12.16 4.65
N LEU A 197 14.12 -11.38 4.66
CA LEU A 197 13.20 -11.28 5.79
C LEU A 197 12.52 -12.61 6.11
N GLN A 198 12.08 -13.32 5.07
CA GLN A 198 11.45 -14.63 5.24
C GLN A 198 12.44 -15.66 5.81
N GLU A 199 13.69 -15.68 5.34
CA GLU A 199 14.73 -16.56 5.90
C GLU A 199 14.94 -16.31 7.40
N LEU A 200 15.08 -15.04 7.80
CA LEU A 200 15.21 -14.66 9.22
C LEU A 200 14.00 -15.08 10.04
N ARG A 201 12.79 -14.85 9.51
CA ARG A 201 11.54 -15.21 10.19
C ARG A 201 11.43 -16.72 10.38
N GLN A 202 11.65 -17.49 9.33
CA GLN A 202 11.52 -18.95 9.39
C GLN A 202 12.55 -19.54 10.35
N GLN A 203 13.76 -18.99 10.38
CA GLN A 203 14.76 -19.33 11.40
C GLN A 203 14.28 -19.05 12.83
N GLN A 204 13.66 -17.89 13.09
CA GLN A 204 13.10 -17.55 14.40
C GLN A 204 11.96 -18.48 14.83
N LEU A 205 11.16 -18.96 13.86
CA LEU A 205 10.10 -19.94 14.10
C LEU A 205 10.61 -21.38 14.25
N GLY A 206 11.91 -21.62 14.10
CA GLY A 206 12.50 -22.97 14.13
C GLY A 206 12.18 -23.81 12.89
N ASN A 207 11.75 -23.17 11.80
CA ASN A 207 11.41 -23.82 10.54
C ASN A 207 12.63 -23.88 9.59
N PRO A 208 12.63 -24.82 8.63
CA PRO A 208 13.62 -24.82 7.55
C PRO A 208 13.58 -23.51 6.74
N PRO A 209 14.71 -23.09 6.15
CA PRO A 209 14.72 -21.93 5.28
C PRO A 209 13.80 -22.13 4.07
N PRO A 210 13.20 -21.06 3.53
CA PRO A 210 12.34 -21.15 2.37
C PRO A 210 13.07 -21.77 1.17
N PRO A 211 12.40 -22.57 0.33
CA PRO A 211 13.02 -23.17 -0.85
C PRO A 211 13.45 -22.08 -1.83
N ALA A 212 14.53 -22.30 -2.58
CA ALA A 212 14.97 -21.35 -3.60
C ALA A 212 13.85 -21.10 -4.64
N PRO A 213 13.69 -19.85 -5.12
CA PRO A 213 12.72 -19.56 -6.17
C PRO A 213 13.11 -20.25 -7.48
N LYS A 214 12.13 -20.53 -8.35
CA LYS A 214 12.37 -21.20 -9.65
C LYS A 214 13.24 -20.34 -10.58
N LYS A 215 13.06 -19.02 -10.53
CA LYS A 215 13.92 -18.03 -11.20
C LYS A 215 14.36 -16.96 -10.19
N PRO A 216 15.52 -16.32 -10.40
CA PRO A 216 15.98 -15.23 -9.53
C PRO A 216 15.00 -14.05 -9.41
N THR A 217 14.14 -13.87 -10.42
CA THR A 217 13.13 -12.82 -10.47
C THR A 217 11.79 -13.22 -9.88
N ASP A 218 11.62 -14.45 -9.40
CA ASP A 218 10.35 -14.90 -8.85
C ASP A 218 10.23 -14.48 -7.37
N ALA A 219 9.00 -14.22 -6.92
CA ALA A 219 8.75 -14.02 -5.51
C ALA A 219 8.99 -15.32 -4.73
N SER A 220 9.40 -15.19 -3.47
CA SER A 220 9.55 -16.36 -2.61
C SER A 220 8.18 -16.97 -2.32
N ARG A 221 8.14 -18.31 -2.19
CA ARG A 221 6.89 -19.00 -1.87
C ARG A 221 6.48 -18.67 -0.42
N PRO A 222 5.22 -18.27 -0.16
CA PRO A 222 4.74 -18.09 1.21
C PRO A 222 4.76 -19.38 2.02
N LEU A 223 5.15 -19.28 3.29
CA LEU A 223 5.20 -20.35 4.27
C LEU A 223 4.37 -19.99 5.50
N VAL A 224 4.04 -21.01 6.31
CA VAL A 224 3.33 -20.80 7.58
C VAL A 224 4.10 -19.82 8.45
N GLY A 225 3.37 -18.88 9.01
CA GLY A 225 3.88 -17.75 9.76
C GLY A 225 4.08 -16.51 8.89
N ASP A 226 4.24 -16.56 7.58
CA ASP A 226 4.61 -15.36 6.81
C ASP A 226 3.48 -14.31 6.73
N LYS A 227 3.87 -13.03 6.77
CA LYS A 227 3.01 -11.89 6.40
C LYS A 227 3.00 -11.80 4.88
N VAL A 228 1.83 -11.70 4.29
CA VAL A 228 1.61 -11.67 2.84
C VAL A 228 0.77 -10.48 2.45
N ILE A 229 0.92 -10.02 1.22
CA ILE A 229 0.07 -8.98 0.63
C ILE A 229 -0.70 -9.56 -0.57
N TRP A 230 -1.97 -9.21 -0.66
CA TRP A 230 -2.83 -9.58 -1.77
C TRP A 230 -2.58 -8.63 -2.94
N THR A 231 -2.25 -9.14 -4.13
CA THR A 231 -1.74 -8.29 -5.23
C THR A 231 -2.74 -8.01 -6.36
N LYS A 232 -3.92 -8.63 -6.33
CA LYS A 232 -4.98 -8.45 -7.34
C LYS A 232 -6.33 -8.40 -6.68
N ASN A 233 -7.24 -7.54 -7.13
CA ASN A 233 -8.59 -7.53 -6.56
C ASN A 233 -9.29 -8.87 -6.80
N ASP A 234 -9.86 -9.43 -5.73
CA ASP A 234 -10.74 -10.60 -5.75
C ASP A 234 -12.07 -10.18 -5.10
N TYR A 235 -13.07 -9.95 -5.93
CA TYR A 235 -14.36 -9.43 -5.49
C TYR A 235 -15.25 -10.51 -4.84
N ASP A 236 -15.01 -11.79 -5.13
CA ASP A 236 -15.76 -12.90 -4.53
C ASP A 236 -15.37 -13.09 -3.07
N LEU A 237 -14.09 -12.85 -2.77
CA LEU A 237 -13.55 -12.91 -1.41
C LEU A 237 -13.53 -11.58 -0.68
N ASP A 238 -14.01 -10.51 -1.32
CA ASP A 238 -13.92 -9.13 -0.81
C ASP A 238 -12.48 -8.69 -0.50
N LEU A 239 -11.48 -9.25 -1.19
CA LEU A 239 -10.07 -8.93 -1.01
C LEU A 239 -9.62 -7.90 -2.06
N MET A 240 -9.07 -6.78 -1.58
CA MET A 240 -8.52 -5.74 -2.46
C MET A 240 -7.00 -5.88 -2.58
N ASN A 241 -6.44 -5.41 -3.70
CA ASN A 241 -5.01 -5.27 -3.84
C ASN A 241 -4.46 -4.38 -2.71
N GLY A 242 -3.41 -4.84 -2.05
CA GLY A 242 -2.84 -4.22 -0.86
C GLY A 242 -3.30 -4.84 0.47
N THR A 243 -4.29 -5.74 0.46
CA THR A 243 -4.77 -6.38 1.70
C THR A 243 -3.66 -7.24 2.30
N ILE A 244 -3.32 -7.00 3.57
CA ILE A 244 -2.27 -7.71 4.30
C ILE A 244 -2.88 -8.87 5.10
N GLY A 245 -2.24 -10.04 5.07
CA GLY A 245 -2.65 -11.21 5.86
C GLY A 245 -1.47 -11.99 6.44
N LEU A 246 -1.80 -13.07 7.16
CA LEU A 246 -0.85 -14.00 7.77
C LEU A 246 -1.14 -15.44 7.30
N VAL A 247 -0.10 -16.17 6.90
CA VAL A 247 -0.25 -17.58 6.51
C VAL A 247 -0.33 -18.46 7.76
N LEU A 248 -1.48 -19.09 8.01
CA LEU A 248 -1.70 -19.88 9.23
C LEU A 248 -1.39 -21.37 9.09
N ALA A 249 -1.65 -21.95 7.91
CA ALA A 249 -1.48 -23.38 7.69
C ALA A 249 -1.20 -23.68 6.22
N LYS A 250 -0.54 -24.83 5.97
CA LYS A 250 -0.36 -25.38 4.63
C LYS A 250 -1.51 -26.33 4.34
N ARG A 251 -2.14 -26.16 3.18
CA ARG A 251 -3.21 -27.06 2.72
C ARG A 251 -2.66 -28.50 2.56
N GLY A 252 -3.22 -29.46 3.29
CA GLY A 252 -2.80 -30.88 3.22
C GLY A 252 -2.67 -31.64 4.55
N SER A 253 -2.92 -31.03 5.71
CA SER A 253 -3.25 -31.75 6.93
C SER A 253 -4.77 -31.68 7.12
N ALA A 254 -5.40 -32.81 7.41
CA ALA A 254 -6.85 -32.88 7.56
C ALA A 254 -7.32 -31.86 8.62
N GLU A 255 -8.34 -31.07 8.25
CA GLU A 255 -9.00 -30.05 9.07
C GLU A 255 -8.16 -28.82 9.47
N THR A 256 -8.05 -27.83 8.57
CA THR A 256 -8.45 -26.43 8.89
C THR A 256 -8.37 -25.53 7.65
N PRO A 257 -9.48 -24.86 7.26
CA PRO A 257 -9.45 -23.77 6.29
C PRO A 257 -8.87 -22.52 6.96
N TYR A 258 -8.20 -21.70 6.16
CA TYR A 258 -7.78 -20.33 6.46
C TYR A 258 -8.69 -19.65 7.51
N ARG A 259 -8.14 -19.29 8.68
CA ARG A 259 -8.90 -18.53 9.68
C ARG A 259 -8.04 -17.49 10.42
N GLN A 260 -7.74 -16.40 9.72
CA GLN A 260 -8.12 -15.04 10.10
C GLN A 260 -7.64 -14.02 9.04
N LEU A 261 -8.25 -14.11 7.87
CA LEU A 261 -9.00 -13.01 7.25
C LEU A 261 -10.32 -13.66 6.84
N SER A 262 -11.44 -13.04 7.18
CA SER A 262 -12.77 -13.63 7.05
C SER A 262 -13.20 -13.74 5.59
N THR A 263 -12.74 -14.76 4.85
CA THR A 263 -13.41 -15.37 3.69
C THR A 263 -12.55 -16.49 3.10
N ALA A 264 -13.12 -17.69 3.01
CA ALA A 264 -12.46 -18.90 2.53
C ALA A 264 -12.60 -19.03 1.02
N CYS A 265 -11.49 -19.21 0.28
CA CYS A 265 -11.53 -19.75 -1.09
C CYS A 265 -10.77 -21.06 -1.16
N GLU A 266 -11.46 -22.09 -1.63
CA GLU A 266 -10.94 -23.45 -1.69
C GLU A 266 -10.28 -23.81 -3.03
N HIS A 267 -10.10 -22.94 -4.03
CA HIS A 267 -9.67 -23.46 -5.36
C HIS A 267 -8.81 -22.55 -6.25
N CYS A 268 -7.90 -21.72 -5.70
CA CYS A 268 -6.92 -21.01 -6.54
C CYS A 268 -5.53 -20.99 -5.88
N ASP A 269 -4.47 -21.24 -6.66
CA ASP A 269 -3.13 -20.72 -6.37
C ASP A 269 -3.22 -19.18 -6.50
N PRO A 270 -3.32 -18.43 -5.41
CA PRO A 270 -3.49 -16.99 -5.43
C PRO A 270 -2.17 -16.27 -5.79
N PRO A 271 -2.26 -15.03 -6.28
CA PRO A 271 -1.10 -14.22 -6.59
C PRO A 271 -0.53 -13.60 -5.30
N TRP A 272 0.21 -14.38 -4.53
CA TRP A 272 0.94 -13.89 -3.36
C TRP A 272 2.28 -13.26 -3.75
N ALA A 273 2.69 -12.21 -3.06
CA ALA A 273 4.03 -11.62 -3.12
C ALA A 273 4.55 -11.32 -1.70
#